data_AF-A0A8I3AIM7-F1
#
_entry.id   AF-A0A8I3AIM7-F1
#
_cell.length_a   1.000
_cell.length_b   1.000
_cell.length_c   1.000
_cell.angle_alpha   90.00
_cell.angle_beta   90.00
_cell.angle_gamma   90.00
#
_symmetry.space_group_name_H-M   'P 1'
#
loop_
_entity.id
_entity.type
_entity.pdbx_description
1 polymer ?
#
loop_
_entity_poly.entity_id
_entity_poly.type
_entity_poly.pdbx_seq_one_letter_code
_entity_poly.pdbx_strand_id
1 'polypeptide(L)'
;MHRLKGDEFHIKRKTDYVELRAHIQLFDIALDDGSFCPGSTSYDDAAAFDAEVDHLAQQLKTIWGSINDSGAAYLSRTEAKNSIDCAQKRLTYAVRTKPPPKRNIFELPEQRKEVVTETQKAFMSKFIGALKKQPRLDVLRDEERQGSAAGSEDASEAEDSFMTAVGELS
;
A
#
# COMPACT_ATOMS: atom_id res chain seq x y z
N MET A 1 5.20 2.92 26.21
CA MET A 1 6.56 3.31 25.74
C MET A 1 6.51 4.60 24.89
N HIS A 2 7.25 5.66 25.25
CA HIS A 2 7.27 6.97 24.54
C HIS A 2 8.55 7.26 23.74
N ARG A 3 9.50 6.32 23.68
CA ARG A 3 10.86 6.55 23.13
C ARG A 3 10.88 6.96 21.65
N LEU A 4 10.03 6.36 20.82
CA LEU A 4 9.92 6.71 19.39
C LEU A 4 9.24 8.07 19.11
N LYS A 5 8.78 8.79 20.14
CA LYS A 5 8.23 10.16 20.00
C LYS A 5 9.31 11.24 20.12
N GLY A 6 10.57 10.86 20.33
CA GLY A 6 11.70 11.79 20.35
C GLY A 6 11.89 12.48 19.01
N ASP A 7 12.54 13.65 19.02
CA ASP A 7 12.84 14.41 17.80
C ASP A 7 13.76 13.63 16.84
N GLU A 8 14.58 12.73 17.39
CA GLU A 8 15.49 11.82 16.66
C GLU A 8 14.79 10.88 15.66
N PHE A 9 13.50 10.58 15.87
CA PHE A 9 12.72 9.69 15.00
C PHE A 9 11.77 10.45 14.06
N HIS A 10 11.74 11.78 14.13
CA HIS A 10 10.90 12.61 13.27
C HIS A 10 11.61 12.94 11.95
N ILE A 11 11.05 12.48 10.84
CA ILE A 11 11.59 12.75 9.51
C ILE A 11 11.33 14.21 9.12
N LYS A 12 12.39 15.01 9.14
CA LYS A 12 12.46 16.39 8.66
C LYS A 12 13.10 16.46 7.26
N ARG A 13 13.00 17.62 6.62
CA ARG A 13 13.66 17.88 5.31
C ARG A 13 15.20 17.75 5.37
N LYS A 14 15.80 18.01 6.53
CA LYS A 14 17.26 17.96 6.76
C LYS A 14 17.67 16.77 7.64
N THR A 15 16.91 15.68 7.63
CA THR A 15 17.23 14.49 8.43
C THR A 15 18.54 13.87 7.95
N ASP A 16 19.44 13.57 8.87
CA ASP A 16 20.57 12.68 8.61
C ASP A 16 20.10 11.23 8.72
N TYR A 17 20.08 10.55 7.57
CA TYR A 17 19.63 9.15 7.49
C TYR A 17 20.68 8.17 8.02
N VAL A 18 21.95 8.57 8.11
CA VAL A 18 23.01 7.76 8.73
C VAL A 18 22.83 7.76 10.25
N GLU A 19 22.56 8.92 10.83
CA GLU A 19 22.24 9.06 12.26
C GLU A 19 20.95 8.31 12.61
N LEU A 20 19.89 8.49 11.82
CA LEU A 20 18.64 7.74 12.01
C LEU A 20 18.87 6.23 11.98
N ARG A 21 19.66 5.73 11.01
CA ARG A 21 20.03 4.32 10.93
C ARG A 21 20.73 3.86 12.21
N ALA A 22 21.70 4.63 12.70
CA ALA A 22 22.42 4.29 13.93
C ALA A 22 21.48 4.22 15.15
N HIS A 23 20.54 5.16 15.28
CA HIS A 23 19.54 5.13 16.34
C HIS A 23 18.63 3.91 16.26
N ILE A 24 18.18 3.53 15.06
CA ILE A 24 17.34 2.35 14.87
C ILE A 24 18.13 1.07 15.19
N GLN A 25 19.40 0.99 14.80
CA GLN A 25 20.26 -0.13 15.15
C GLN A 25 20.49 -0.23 16.66
N LEU A 26 20.73 0.89 17.34
CA LEU A 26 20.88 0.91 18.80
C LEU A 26 19.58 0.50 19.50
N PHE A 27 18.44 0.93 18.97
CA PHE A 27 17.13 0.51 19.44
C PHE A 27 16.91 -1.00 19.24
N ASP A 28 17.29 -1.55 18.08
CA ASP A 28 17.17 -2.97 17.75
C ASP A 28 18.10 -3.86 18.62
N ILE A 29 19.29 -3.35 18.98
CA ILE A 29 20.18 -3.98 19.96
C ILE A 29 19.56 -3.92 21.35
N ALA A 30 19.00 -2.78 21.75
CA ALA A 30 18.38 -2.63 23.07
C ALA A 30 17.11 -3.49 23.24
N LEU A 31 16.50 -3.93 22.14
CA LEU A 31 15.40 -4.89 22.15
C LEU A 31 15.87 -6.34 22.35
N ASP A 32 17.10 -6.67 21.96
CA ASP A 32 17.76 -7.99 21.99
C ASP A 32 16.81 -9.22 21.90
N ASP A 33 16.40 -9.78 23.03
CA ASP A 33 15.47 -10.91 23.10
C ASP A 33 14.04 -10.50 23.48
N GLY A 34 13.86 -9.32 24.08
CA GLY A 34 12.58 -8.68 24.42
C GLY A 34 11.56 -9.60 25.09
N SER A 35 12.01 -10.74 25.62
CA SER A 35 11.15 -11.90 25.74
C SER A 35 10.25 -11.72 26.96
N PHE A 36 8.96 -11.88 26.75
CA PHE A 36 7.99 -11.85 27.83
C PHE A 36 8.30 -13.01 28.78
N CYS A 37 8.84 -12.71 29.97
CA CYS A 37 9.10 -13.71 30.99
C CYS A 37 7.77 -14.28 31.52
N PRO A 38 7.41 -15.54 31.21
CA PRO A 38 6.10 -16.10 31.53
C PRO A 38 5.96 -16.54 33.01
N GLY A 39 7.00 -16.32 33.83
CA GLY A 39 7.09 -16.86 35.18
C GLY A 39 6.17 -16.21 36.23
N SER A 40 5.44 -15.14 35.93
CA SER A 40 4.64 -14.42 36.94
C SER A 40 3.34 -13.75 36.47
N THR A 41 3.00 -13.82 35.19
CA THR A 41 2.02 -12.92 34.56
C THR A 41 0.82 -13.67 33.97
N SER A 42 -0.36 -13.06 34.12
CA SER A 42 -1.64 -13.57 33.63
C SER A 42 -1.71 -13.58 32.10
N TYR A 43 -2.65 -14.32 31.52
CA TYR A 43 -2.96 -14.26 30.09
C TYR A 43 -3.25 -12.82 29.62
N ASP A 44 -3.90 -12.02 30.48
CA ASP A 44 -4.24 -10.62 30.19
C ASP A 44 -2.98 -9.75 30.05
N ASP A 45 -1.95 -10.03 30.86
CA ASP A 45 -0.67 -9.31 30.81
C ASP A 45 0.11 -9.61 29.53
N ALA A 46 0.02 -10.85 29.03
CA ALA A 46 0.62 -11.24 27.75
C ALA A 46 -0.08 -10.55 26.56
N ALA A 47 -1.41 -10.41 26.62
CA ALA A 47 -2.17 -9.71 25.60
C ALA A 47 -1.90 -8.19 25.60
N ALA A 48 -1.79 -7.58 26.79
CA ALA A 48 -1.40 -6.19 26.94
C ALA A 48 0.02 -5.94 26.40
N PHE A 49 0.97 -6.82 26.71
CA PHE A 49 2.33 -6.76 26.18
C PHE A 49 2.35 -6.84 24.65
N ASP A 50 1.65 -7.81 24.06
CA ASP A 50 1.54 -7.94 22.60
C ASP A 50 0.96 -6.66 21.97
N ALA A 51 -0.04 -6.04 22.60
CA ALA A 51 -0.63 -4.79 22.12
C ALA A 51 0.36 -3.61 22.17
N GLU A 52 1.23 -3.55 23.18
CA GLU A 52 2.28 -2.54 23.26
C GLU A 52 3.36 -2.74 22.19
N VAL A 53 3.74 -4.00 21.94
CA VAL A 53 4.67 -4.38 20.85
C VAL A 53 4.07 -4.02 19.49
N ASP A 54 2.79 -4.31 19.27
CA ASP A 54 2.07 -3.96 18.05
C ASP A 54 1.99 -2.44 17.84
N HIS A 55 1.76 -1.66 18.91
CA HIS A 55 1.81 -0.20 18.86
C HIS A 55 3.20 0.32 18.47
N LEU A 56 4.27 -0.27 19.03
CA LEU A 56 5.65 0.10 18.70
C LEU A 56 5.98 -0.20 17.23
N ALA A 57 5.56 -1.36 16.72
CA ALA A 57 5.72 -1.73 15.32
C ALA A 57 4.95 -0.78 14.39
N GLN A 58 3.75 -0.33 14.79
CA GLN A 58 2.99 0.68 14.03
C GLN A 58 3.72 2.02 13.95
N GLN A 59 4.34 2.48 15.04
CA GLN A 59 5.13 3.72 15.03
C GLN A 59 6.32 3.64 14.06
N LEU A 60 7.05 2.52 14.06
CA LEU A 60 8.13 2.27 13.09
C LEU A 60 7.60 2.26 11.65
N LYS A 61 6.42 1.65 11.42
CA LYS A 61 5.78 1.65 10.10
C LYS A 61 5.42 3.07 9.62
N THR A 62 4.97 3.93 10.52
CA THR A 62 4.72 5.35 10.19
C THR A 62 6.00 6.06 9.78
N ILE A 63 7.10 5.86 10.52
CA ILE A 63 8.41 6.43 10.17
C ILE A 63 8.87 5.89 8.83
N TRP A 64 8.79 4.58 8.61
CA TRP A 64 9.14 3.92 7.35
C TRP A 64 8.39 4.53 6.15
N GLY A 65 7.09 4.75 6.29
CA GLY A 65 6.25 5.34 5.24
C GLY A 65 6.54 6.82 4.95
N SER A 66 7.17 7.53 5.89
CA SER A 66 7.54 8.94 5.72
C SER A 66 8.86 9.15 4.95
N ILE A 67 9.66 8.10 4.77
CA ILE A 67 10.93 8.17 4.05
C ILE A 67 10.69 7.89 2.56
N ASN A 68 11.12 8.82 1.69
CA ASN A 68 11.14 8.60 0.24
C ASN A 68 12.57 8.25 -0.22
N ASP A 69 12.73 7.02 -0.70
CA ASP A 69 13.96 6.40 -1.21
C ASP A 69 13.95 6.23 -2.73
N SER A 70 13.14 7.00 -3.46
CA SER A 70 13.08 6.94 -4.93
C SER A 70 14.42 7.31 -5.59
N GLY A 71 15.15 6.31 -6.08
CA GLY A 71 16.35 6.46 -6.90
C GLY A 71 17.64 5.97 -6.22
N ALA A 72 18.53 5.37 -7.01
CA ALA A 72 19.77 4.74 -6.54
C ALA A 72 20.79 5.70 -5.88
N ALA A 73 20.62 7.02 -6.06
CA ALA A 73 21.47 8.04 -5.43
C ALA A 73 21.20 8.22 -3.92
N TYR A 74 20.10 7.69 -3.39
CA TYR A 74 19.69 7.85 -1.98
C TYR A 74 19.95 6.60 -1.13
N LEU A 75 21.14 6.01 -1.27
CA LEU A 75 21.51 4.76 -0.57
C LEU A 75 21.28 4.83 0.95
N SER A 76 21.67 5.93 1.60
CA SER A 76 21.48 6.10 3.06
C SER A 76 20.00 6.05 3.48
N ARG A 77 19.07 6.50 2.62
CA ARG A 77 17.62 6.41 2.89
C ARG A 77 17.13 4.98 2.76
N THR A 78 17.58 4.26 1.73
CA THR A 78 17.27 2.84 1.53
C THR A 78 17.78 1.99 2.70
N GLU A 79 19.00 2.25 3.15
CA GLU A 79 19.59 1.56 4.31
C GLU A 79 18.81 1.84 5.60
N ALA A 80 18.47 3.11 5.86
CA ALA A 80 17.65 3.48 7.01
C ALA A 80 16.28 2.78 6.95
N LYS A 81 15.61 2.81 5.79
CA LYS A 81 14.35 2.07 5.58
C LYS A 81 14.47 0.58 5.85
N ASN A 82 15.54 -0.05 5.36
CA ASN A 82 15.79 -1.47 5.58
C ASN A 82 16.02 -1.77 7.07
N SER A 83 16.75 -0.92 7.79
CA SER A 83 16.96 -1.07 9.23
C SER A 83 15.63 -0.99 10.02
N ILE A 84 14.74 -0.07 9.62
CA ILE A 84 13.42 0.09 10.24
C ILE A 84 12.53 -1.13 9.95
N ASP A 85 12.53 -1.62 8.70
CA ASP A 85 11.75 -2.80 8.31
C ASP A 85 12.21 -4.07 9.06
N CYS A 86 13.53 -4.24 9.21
CA CYS A 86 14.09 -5.33 10.00
C CYS A 86 13.62 -5.28 11.47
N ALA A 87 13.76 -4.11 12.12
CA ALA A 87 13.31 -3.92 13.50
C ALA A 87 11.79 -4.16 13.65
N GLN A 88 10.98 -3.69 12.71
CA GLN A 88 9.54 -3.94 12.70
C GLN A 88 9.20 -5.43 12.60
N LYS A 89 9.89 -6.17 11.72
CA LYS A 89 9.70 -7.61 11.57
C LYS A 89 10.13 -8.35 12.84
N ARG A 90 11.24 -7.96 13.47
CA ARG A 90 11.67 -8.54 14.74
C ARG A 90 10.64 -8.33 15.85
N LEU A 91 10.10 -7.13 16.00
CA LEU A 91 9.02 -6.86 16.95
C LEU A 91 7.80 -7.76 16.69
N THR A 92 7.40 -7.90 15.43
CA THR A 92 6.18 -8.62 15.04
C THR A 92 6.32 -10.14 15.21
N TYR A 93 7.50 -10.71 14.95
CA TYR A 93 7.68 -12.16 14.82
C TYR A 93 8.60 -12.78 15.88
N ALA A 94 9.44 -12.01 16.55
CA ALA A 94 10.38 -12.52 17.56
C ALA A 94 10.04 -12.05 18.98
N VAL A 95 9.63 -10.79 19.16
CA VAL A 95 9.36 -10.22 20.50
C VAL A 95 7.95 -10.54 20.99
N ARG A 96 6.96 -10.53 20.09
CA ARG A 96 5.56 -10.85 20.41
C ARG A 96 5.45 -12.28 20.95
N THR A 97 4.66 -12.47 22.01
CA THR A 97 4.50 -13.79 22.66
C THR A 97 3.91 -14.84 21.74
N LYS A 98 3.04 -14.41 20.82
CA LYS A 98 2.40 -15.24 19.81
C LYS A 98 2.61 -14.62 18.43
N PRO A 99 2.75 -15.42 17.37
CA PRO A 99 2.70 -14.91 16.02
C PRO A 99 1.38 -14.16 15.74
N PRO A 100 1.38 -13.16 14.84
CA PRO A 100 0.15 -12.47 14.44
C PRO A 100 -0.91 -13.48 14.00
N PRO A 101 -2.18 -13.30 14.41
CA PRO A 101 -3.24 -14.19 13.99
C PRO A 101 -3.31 -14.20 12.45
N LYS A 102 -3.27 -15.39 11.85
CA LYS A 102 -3.36 -15.54 10.40
C LYS A 102 -4.72 -15.02 9.96
N ARG A 103 -4.73 -14.02 9.07
CA ARG A 103 -5.96 -13.58 8.41
C ARG A 103 -6.40 -14.69 7.47
N ASN A 104 -7.56 -15.28 7.74
CA ASN A 104 -8.07 -16.36 6.90
C ASN A 104 -8.65 -15.74 5.62
N ILE A 105 -8.01 -15.98 4.47
CA ILE A 105 -8.48 -15.42 3.19
C ILE A 105 -9.85 -15.98 2.76
N PHE A 106 -10.23 -17.13 3.31
CA PHE A 106 -11.50 -17.83 3.07
C PHE A 106 -12.56 -17.56 4.14
N GLU A 107 -12.33 -16.68 5.11
CA GLU A 107 -13.39 -16.27 6.02
C GLU A 107 -14.52 -15.60 5.22
N LEU A 108 -15.74 -16.10 5.40
CA LEU A 108 -16.93 -15.55 4.76
C LEU A 108 -17.09 -14.08 5.17
N PRO A 109 -17.58 -13.21 4.27
CA PRO A 109 -17.74 -11.77 4.53
C PRO A 109 -18.50 -11.44 5.82
N GLU A 110 -19.42 -12.31 6.26
CA GLU A 110 -20.20 -12.15 7.50
C GLU A 110 -19.38 -12.20 8.79
N GLN A 111 -18.24 -12.92 8.80
CA GLN A 111 -17.38 -13.03 9.98
C GLN A 111 -16.23 -12.03 9.97
N ARG A 112 -16.03 -11.35 8.83
CA ARG A 112 -15.10 -10.23 8.78
C ARG A 112 -15.77 -9.07 9.52
N LYS A 113 -15.18 -8.66 10.65
CA LYS A 113 -15.30 -7.26 11.11
C LYS A 113 -14.56 -6.37 10.11
N GLU A 114 -15.02 -6.35 8.86
CA GLU A 114 -14.60 -5.38 7.87
C GLU A 114 -15.11 -4.04 8.36
N VAL A 115 -14.20 -3.22 8.88
CA VAL A 115 -14.43 -1.78 8.97
C VAL A 115 -14.50 -1.30 7.53
N VAL A 116 -15.65 -1.47 6.89
CA VAL A 116 -15.95 -0.84 5.60
C VAL A 116 -15.93 0.65 5.90
N THR A 117 -14.76 1.24 5.66
CA THR A 117 -14.55 2.67 5.88
C THR A 117 -15.54 3.44 5.01
N GLU A 118 -16.09 4.52 5.54
CA GLU A 118 -17.08 5.34 4.84
C GLU A 118 -16.55 5.84 3.47
N THR A 119 -15.23 6.00 3.38
CA THR A 119 -14.48 6.31 2.15
C THR A 119 -14.57 5.21 1.09
N GLN A 120 -14.55 3.92 1.45
CA GLN A 120 -14.73 2.81 0.51
C GLN A 120 -16.16 2.77 -0.04
N LYS A 121 -17.18 3.00 0.81
CA LYS A 121 -18.57 3.09 0.37
C LYS A 121 -18.77 4.26 -0.60
N ALA A 122 -18.18 5.41 -0.30
CA ALA A 122 -18.24 6.60 -1.14
C ALA A 122 -17.53 6.40 -2.50
N PHE A 123 -16.46 5.62 -2.54
CA PHE A 123 -15.79 5.28 -3.80
C PHE A 123 -16.64 4.32 -4.65
N MET A 124 -17.18 3.25 -4.03
CA MET A 124 -18.02 2.27 -4.72
C MET A 124 -19.31 2.90 -5.26
N SER A 125 -19.93 3.83 -4.52
CA SER A 125 -21.12 4.52 -4.98
C SER A 125 -20.86 5.41 -6.21
N LYS A 126 -19.72 6.13 -6.24
CA LYS A 126 -19.30 6.91 -7.42
C LYS A 126 -18.99 6.03 -8.62
N PHE A 127 -18.34 4.89 -8.39
CA PHE A 127 -17.98 3.94 -9.44
C PHE A 127 -19.22 3.30 -10.09
N ILE A 128 -20.17 2.81 -9.28
CA ILE A 128 -21.42 2.21 -9.78
C ILE A 128 -22.31 3.27 -10.45
N GLY A 129 -22.32 4.50 -9.93
CA GLY A 129 -23.05 5.62 -10.53
C GLY A 129 -22.54 5.99 -11.93
N ALA A 130 -21.23 5.92 -12.16
CA ALA A 130 -20.61 6.16 -13.46
C ALA A 130 -20.99 5.09 -14.50
N LEU A 131 -21.11 3.83 -14.07
CA LEU A 131 -21.48 2.71 -14.94
C LEU A 131 -22.95 2.75 -15.41
N LYS A 132 -23.83 3.45 -14.68
CA LYS A 132 -25.27 3.55 -14.96
C LYS A 132 -25.68 4.67 -15.94
N LYS A 133 -24.76 5.54 -16.36
CA LYS A 133 -25.08 6.54 -17.41
C LYS A 133 -24.98 5.90 -18.79
N GLN A 134 -26.12 5.52 -19.36
CA GLN A 134 -26.24 5.22 -20.79
C GLN A 134 -26.16 6.52 -21.62
N PRO A 135 -25.59 6.50 -22.83
CA PRO A 135 -25.59 7.66 -23.73
C PRO A 135 -27.03 7.95 -24.22
N ARG A 136 -27.45 9.21 -24.14
CA ARG A 136 -28.73 9.69 -24.69
C ARG A 136 -28.69 9.56 -26.22
N LEU A 137 -29.48 8.65 -26.76
CA LEU A 137 -29.94 8.72 -28.15
C LEU A 137 -31.17 9.63 -28.13
N ASP A 138 -31.10 10.78 -28.81
CA ASP A 138 -32.25 11.47 -29.42
C ASP A 138 -31.73 12.65 -30.25
N VAL A 139 -32.00 12.61 -31.56
CA VAL A 139 -32.60 13.68 -32.40
C VAL A 139 -32.26 13.36 -33.86
N LEU A 140 -33.20 12.74 -34.60
CA LEU A 140 -33.38 12.98 -36.04
C LEU A 140 -34.83 12.62 -36.43
N ARG A 141 -35.65 13.66 -36.62
CA ARG A 141 -36.91 13.79 -37.38
C ARG A 141 -37.38 15.24 -37.12
N ASP A 142 -37.66 16.11 -38.08
CA ASP A 142 -37.82 16.08 -39.52
C ASP A 142 -37.38 17.46 -40.07
N GLU A 143 -37.10 17.57 -41.36
CA GLU A 143 -37.60 18.63 -42.26
C GLU A 143 -36.95 18.46 -43.64
N GLU A 144 -37.81 18.30 -44.64
CA GLU A 144 -37.54 18.08 -46.05
C GLU A 144 -37.00 19.35 -46.74
N ARG A 145 -36.02 19.22 -47.65
CA ARG A 145 -36.14 19.68 -49.05
C ARG A 145 -34.86 19.48 -49.86
N GLN A 146 -35.04 18.64 -50.88
CA GLN A 146 -34.41 18.65 -52.20
C GLN A 146 -33.35 19.73 -52.47
N GLY A 147 -32.11 19.27 -52.69
CA GLY A 147 -31.01 20.02 -53.28
C GLY A 147 -30.06 19.04 -53.97
N SER A 148 -30.18 18.96 -55.29
CA SER A 148 -29.50 18.10 -56.25
C SER A 148 -27.97 18.19 -56.32
N ALA A 149 -27.35 17.04 -56.70
CA ALA A 149 -26.30 16.87 -57.72
C ALA A 149 -24.88 16.44 -57.30
N ALA A 150 -24.36 15.48 -58.10
CA ALA A 150 -22.98 15.01 -58.32
C ALA A 150 -22.34 14.17 -57.19
N GLY A 151 -22.03 12.87 -57.37
CA GLY A 151 -20.98 12.30 -58.24
C GLY A 151 -19.67 12.24 -57.41
N SER A 152 -18.91 11.18 -57.25
CA SER A 152 -18.65 9.94 -58.00
C SER A 152 -17.93 8.92 -57.09
N GLU A 153 -17.94 7.67 -57.54
CA GLU A 153 -17.06 6.51 -57.29
C GLU A 153 -15.70 6.77 -56.60
N ASP A 154 -15.29 5.93 -55.64
CA ASP A 154 -14.32 4.85 -55.92
C ASP A 154 -14.11 3.90 -54.71
N ALA A 155 -13.83 2.63 -55.01
CA ALA A 155 -13.55 1.56 -54.06
C ALA A 155 -12.04 1.34 -53.91
N SER A 156 -11.57 0.94 -52.73
CA SER A 156 -10.49 -0.06 -52.59
C SER A 156 -10.23 -0.44 -51.13
N GLU A 157 -10.32 -1.74 -50.88
CA GLU A 157 -9.82 -2.45 -49.71
C GLU A 157 -8.28 -2.52 -49.75
N ALA A 158 -7.64 -2.42 -48.58
CA ALA A 158 -6.40 -3.13 -48.28
C ALA A 158 -6.16 -3.13 -46.77
N GLU A 159 -6.36 -4.29 -46.15
CA GLU A 159 -5.73 -4.61 -44.87
C GLU A 159 -4.26 -4.92 -45.11
N ASP A 160 -3.37 -4.38 -44.29
CA ASP A 160 -1.95 -4.76 -44.32
C ASP A 160 -1.38 -4.92 -42.91
N SER A 161 -1.24 -6.19 -42.55
CA SER A 161 -0.05 -6.83 -41.98
C SER A 161 0.55 -6.27 -40.67
N PHE A 162 0.15 -6.95 -39.58
CA PHE A 162 0.79 -6.92 -38.26
C PHE A 162 2.19 -7.55 -38.32
N MET A 163 3.22 -6.72 -38.11
CA MET A 163 4.63 -7.07 -38.21
C MET A 163 5.15 -7.85 -36.99
N THR A 164 5.67 -9.03 -37.29
CA THR A 164 6.45 -9.98 -36.50
C THR A 164 7.72 -9.36 -35.88
N ALA A 165 7.94 -9.59 -34.58
CA ALA A 165 9.29 -9.63 -33.99
C ALA A 165 9.28 -10.38 -32.63
N VAL A 166 9.52 -11.69 -32.66
CA VAL A 166 9.99 -12.44 -31.49
C VAL A 166 11.40 -12.90 -31.84
N GLY A 167 12.40 -12.21 -31.27
CA GLY A 167 13.81 -12.56 -31.40
C GLY A 167 14.22 -13.49 -30.27
N GLU A 168 14.54 -14.73 -30.62
CA GLU A 168 15.29 -15.67 -29.79
C GLU A 168 16.74 -15.18 -29.63
N LEU A 169 17.29 -15.29 -28.42
CA LEU A 169 18.73 -15.21 -28.16
C LEU A 169 19.13 -16.43 -27.34
N SER A 170 20.00 -17.25 -27.96
CA SER A 170 20.83 -18.29 -27.34
C SER A 170 21.79 -17.73 -26.31
#